data_AF-A0A7S2Y2Y1-F1
#
_entry.id   AF-A0A7S2Y2Y1-F1
#
_cell.length_a   1.000
_cell.length_b   1.000
_cell.length_c   1.000
_cell.angle_alpha   90.00
_cell.angle_beta   90.00
_cell.angle_gamma   90.00
#
_symmetry.space_group_name_H-M   'P 1'
#
loop_
_entity.id
_entity.type
_entity.pdbx_description
1 polymer ?
#
loop_
_entity_poly.entity_id
_entity_poly.type
_entity_poly.pdbx_seq_one_letter_code
_entity_poly.pdbx_strand_id
1 'polypeptide(L)'
;DTSVVEKNTRILKTVDQELSTMVKETLQSHGIKCVHGHEAKSAVTRIRGGAGAGTDNETILTVETDQGEKVQAEMVLVSVGARPSSDMFPGDKTSYGAIVINKKCE
;
A
#
# COMPACT_ATOMS: atom_id res chain seq x y z
N ASP A 1 8.98 -9.20 11.12
CA ASP A 1 8.41 -7.89 11.48
C ASP A 1 7.47 -7.46 10.34
N THR A 2 6.34 -6.83 10.64
CA THR A 2 5.35 -6.44 9.63
C THR A 2 4.78 -5.07 9.97
N SER A 3 4.81 -4.18 9.00
CA SER A 3 4.27 -2.82 9.10
C SER A 3 3.23 -2.57 8.02
N VAL A 4 2.11 -1.97 8.39
CA VAL A 4 1.07 -1.47 7.49
C VAL A 4 1.14 0.05 7.48
N VAL A 5 1.20 0.64 6.28
CA VAL A 5 1.15 2.09 6.06
C VAL A 5 -0.15 2.42 5.33
N GLU A 6 -0.98 3.27 5.93
CA GLU A 6 -2.29 3.67 5.40
C GLU A 6 -2.41 5.20 5.40
N LYS A 7 -2.73 5.76 4.23
CA LYS A 7 -2.91 7.21 4.06
C LYS A 7 -4.13 7.73 4.81
N ASN A 8 -5.19 6.93 4.87
CA ASN A 8 -6.37 7.29 5.64
C ASN A 8 -6.04 7.32 7.14
N THR A 9 -6.79 8.10 7.91
CA THR A 9 -6.64 8.18 9.37
C THR A 9 -7.06 6.88 10.09
N ARG A 10 -7.63 5.92 9.35
CA ARG A 10 -8.16 4.65 9.84
C ARG A 10 -8.02 3.54 8.80
N ILE A 11 -7.84 2.30 9.25
CA ILE A 11 -7.91 1.11 8.38
C ILE A 11 -9.37 0.89 7.98
N LEU A 12 -9.62 0.29 6.81
CA LEU A 12 -10.98 -0.05 6.35
C LEU A 12 -11.92 1.17 6.37
N LYS A 13 -11.61 2.21 5.58
CA LYS A 13 -12.37 3.47 5.57
C LYS A 13 -13.89 3.33 5.33
N THR A 14 -14.33 2.19 4.78
CA THR A 14 -15.71 1.86 4.44
C THR A 14 -16.55 1.41 5.64
N VAL A 15 -15.92 1.06 6.77
CA VAL A 15 -16.63 0.75 8.01
C VAL A 15 -16.62 1.95 8.96
N ASP A 16 -17.41 1.88 10.03
CA ASP A 16 -17.40 2.88 11.09
C ASP A 16 -16.09 2.87 11.89
N GLN A 17 -15.93 3.89 12.73
CA GLN A 17 -14.70 4.12 13.48
C GLN A 17 -14.46 3.06 14.57
N GLU A 18 -15.50 2.51 15.17
CA GLU A 18 -15.38 1.55 16.27
C GLU A 18 -14.87 0.21 15.74
N LEU A 19 -15.45 -0.27 14.63
CA LEU A 19 -14.97 -1.47 13.95
C LEU A 19 -13.54 -1.32 13.44
N SER A 20 -13.19 -0.16 12.88
CA SER A 20 -11.82 0.12 12.43
C SER A 20 -10.82 0.08 13.59
N THR A 21 -11.20 0.62 14.75
CA THR A 21 -10.38 0.59 15.97
C THR A 21 -10.16 -0.84 16.46
N MET A 22 -11.22 -1.65 16.51
CA MET A 22 -11.13 -3.06 16.92
C MET A 22 -10.18 -3.86 16.03
N VAL A 23 -10.25 -3.67 14.71
CA VAL A 23 -9.33 -4.33 13.76
C VAL A 23 -7.90 -3.88 13.98
N LYS A 24 -7.67 -2.57 14.16
CA LYS A 24 -6.33 -2.03 14.46
C LYS A 24 -5.74 -2.62 15.74
N GLU A 25 -6.50 -2.66 16.82
CA GLU A 25 -6.06 -3.23 18.10
C GLU A 25 -5.72 -4.72 17.94
N THR A 26 -6.52 -5.45 17.18
CA THR A 26 -6.26 -6.87 16.85
C THR A 26 -4.97 -7.02 16.05
N LEU A 27 -4.71 -6.19 15.04
CA LEU A 27 -3.45 -6.24 14.29
C LEU A 27 -2.25 -5.95 15.20
N GLN A 28 -2.36 -4.93 16.05
CA GLN A 28 -1.31 -4.55 16.99
C GLN A 28 -1.04 -5.64 18.04
N SER A 29 -2.07 -6.34 18.52
CA SER A 29 -1.91 -7.47 19.45
C SER A 29 -1.15 -8.65 18.83
N HIS A 30 -1.11 -8.75 17.50
CA HIS A 30 -0.33 -9.72 16.74
C HIS A 30 1.05 -9.20 16.32
N GLY A 31 1.47 -8.05 16.87
CA GLY A 31 2.78 -7.47 16.60
C GLY A 31 2.90 -6.73 15.26
N ILE A 32 1.77 -6.41 14.61
CA ILE A 32 1.76 -5.64 13.37
C ILE A 32 1.79 -4.15 13.72
N LYS A 33 2.82 -3.44 13.26
CA LYS A 33 2.90 -1.98 13.41
C LYS A 33 1.96 -1.33 12.39
N CYS A 34 1.11 -0.41 12.82
CA CYS A 34 0.19 0.29 11.93
C CYS A 34 0.45 1.80 11.94
N VAL A 35 0.91 2.33 10.81
CA VAL A 35 1.23 3.75 10.58
C VAL A 35 0.08 4.34 9.75
N HIS A 36 -0.71 5.24 10.34
CA HIS A 36 -1.94 5.79 9.74
C HIS A 36 -1.87 7.29 9.54
N GLY A 37 -2.66 7.82 8.61
CA GLY A 37 -2.63 9.24 8.28
C GLY A 37 -1.36 9.65 7.54
N HIS A 38 -0.59 8.66 7.07
CA HIS A 38 0.71 8.84 6.44
C HIS A 38 0.73 8.16 5.09
N GLU A 39 1.25 8.85 4.09
CA GLU A 39 1.40 8.32 2.74
C GLU A 39 2.81 7.75 2.57
N ALA A 40 2.92 6.53 2.03
CA ALA A 40 4.20 6.04 1.54
C ALA A 40 4.61 6.86 0.32
N LYS A 41 5.54 7.80 0.52
CA LYS A 41 5.98 8.77 -0.50
C LYS A 41 6.94 8.15 -1.50
N SER A 42 7.81 7.25 -1.02
CA SER A 42 8.76 6.57 -1.89
C SER A 42 9.15 5.21 -1.32
N ALA A 43 9.48 4.28 -2.21
CA ALA A 43 10.16 3.03 -1.89
C ALA A 43 11.49 3.01 -2.65
N VAL A 44 12.61 2.98 -1.92
CA VAL A 44 13.95 2.98 -2.49
C VAL A 44 14.61 1.64 -2.21
N THR A 45 15.06 0.97 -3.26
CA THR A 45 15.88 -0.23 -3.16
C THR A 45 17.34 0.18 -2.94
N ARG A 46 17.96 -0.33 -1.87
CA ARG A 46 19.40 -0.20 -1.63
C ARG A 46 20.04 -1.57 -1.66
N ILE A 47 21.04 -1.74 -2.51
CA ILE A 47 21.89 -2.92 -2.52
C ILE A 47 23.05 -2.62 -1.57
N ARG A 48 23.12 -3.32 -0.43
CA ARG A 48 24.31 -3.28 0.41
C ARG A 48 25.26 -4.38 -0.06
N GLY A 49 26.22 -4.01 -0.90
CA GLY A 49 27.37 -4.86 -1.19
C GLY A 49 28.39 -4.73 -0.06
N GLY A 50 28.79 -5.85 0.55
CA GLY A 50 29.96 -5.87 1.41
C GLY A 50 31.21 -5.61 0.57
N ALA A 51 32.09 -4.73 1.03
CA ALA A 51 33.40 -4.49 0.41
C ALA A 51 34.29 -5.74 0.60
N GLY A 52 34.02 -6.80 -0.16
CA GLY A 52 34.75 -8.06 -0.08
C GLY A 52 34.17 -9.06 -1.06
N ALA A 53 35.04 -9.63 -1.91
CA ALA A 53 34.69 -10.66 -2.86
C ALA A 53 34.10 -11.88 -2.11
N GLY A 54 32.78 -12.08 -2.22
CA GLY A 54 32.08 -13.23 -1.64
C GLY A 54 31.01 -12.93 -0.59
N THR A 55 30.55 -11.69 -0.43
CA THR A 55 29.39 -11.39 0.43
C THR A 55 28.12 -11.26 -0.42
N ASP A 56 27.06 -11.99 -0.02
CA ASP A 56 25.75 -11.92 -0.65
C ASP A 56 25.24 -10.48 -0.65
N ASN A 57 24.86 -9.99 -1.82
CA ASN A 57 24.28 -8.64 -1.96
C ASN A 57 22.90 -8.62 -1.28
N GLU A 58 22.81 -8.03 -0.10
CA GLU A 58 21.54 -7.87 0.59
C GLU A 58 20.76 -6.71 -0.01
N THR A 59 19.58 -7.00 -0.56
CA THR A 59 18.66 -6.00 -1.11
C THR A 59 17.73 -5.55 0.00
N ILE A 60 17.90 -4.32 0.47
CA ILE A 60 17.05 -3.72 1.51
C ILE A 60 16.15 -2.68 0.86
N LEU A 61 14.83 -2.83 1.02
CA LEU A 61 13.86 -1.82 0.64
C LEU A 61 13.69 -0.83 1.80
N THR A 62 13.69 0.46 1.49
CA THR A 62 13.35 1.51 2.46
C THR A 62 12.11 2.25 1.96
N VAL A 63 11.03 2.17 2.73
CA VAL A 63 9.81 2.96 2.52
C VAL A 63 9.90 4.23 3.35
N GLU A 64 9.81 5.39 2.70
CA GLU A 64 9.76 6.69 3.36
C GLU A 64 8.33 7.22 3.33
N THR A 65 7.81 7.62 4.49
CA THR A 65 6.50 8.27 4.62
C THR A 65 6.59 9.76 4.28
N ASP A 66 5.45 10.41 4.07
CA ASP A 66 5.33 11.86 3.85
C ASP A 66 5.90 12.71 4.99
N GLN A 67 5.97 12.17 6.21
CA GLN A 67 6.58 12.80 7.39
C GLN A 67 8.07 12.48 7.59
N GLY A 68 8.67 11.73 6.66
CA GLY A 68 10.08 11.37 6.70
C GLY A 68 10.42 10.16 7.59
N GLU A 69 9.43 9.49 8.19
CA GLU A 69 9.65 8.20 8.86
C GLU A 69 10.09 7.15 7.83
N LYS A 70 11.12 6.36 8.17
CA LYS A 70 11.69 5.34 7.30
C LYS A 70 11.46 3.95 7.86
N VAL A 71 10.84 3.09 7.06
CA VAL A 71 10.60 1.68 7.37
C VAL A 71 11.48 0.83 6.46
N GLN A 72 12.38 0.04 7.05
CA GLN A 72 13.17 -0.94 6.31
C GLN A 72 12.37 -2.24 6.16
N ALA A 73 12.42 -2.84 4.97
CA ALA A 73 11.71 -4.06 4.66
C ALA A 73 12.50 -4.90 3.65
N GLU A 74 12.34 -6.21 3.72
CA GLU A 74 12.82 -7.16 2.71
C GLU A 74 11.82 -7.29 1.55
N MET A 75 10.53 -7.05 1.85
CA MET A 75 9.42 -7.15 0.90
C MET A 75 8.43 -6.01 1.14
N VAL A 76 7.93 -5.42 0.05
CA VAL A 76 6.85 -4.43 0.08
C VAL A 76 5.68 -4.94 -0.73
N LEU A 77 4.52 -5.10 -0.07
CA LEU A 77 3.26 -5.40 -0.73
C LEU A 77 2.45 -4.10 -0.88
N VAL A 78 2.03 -3.78 -2.11
CA VAL A 78 1.24 -2.58 -2.40
C VAL A 78 -0.21 -2.99 -2.65
N SER A 79 -1.12 -2.56 -1.77
CA SER A 79 -2.56 -2.84 -1.84
C SER A 79 -3.38 -1.55 -1.64
N VAL A 80 -3.37 -0.67 -2.65
CA VAL A 80 -3.99 0.67 -2.60
C VAL A 80 -5.33 0.78 -3.35
N GLY A 81 -5.95 -0.37 -3.64
CA GLY A 81 -7.16 -0.48 -4.47
C GLY A 81 -6.84 -0.78 -5.93
N ALA A 82 -7.89 -0.95 -6.73
CA ALA A 82 -7.81 -1.28 -8.15
C ALA A 82 -8.57 -0.25 -8.98
N ARG A 83 -8.05 0.04 -10.18
CA ARG A 83 -8.73 0.83 -11.20
C ARG A 83 -9.27 -0.12 -12.28
N PRO A 84 -10.53 0.03 -12.73
CA PRO A 84 -11.03 -0.74 -13.87
C PRO A 84 -10.19 -0.49 -15.12
N SER A 85 -9.93 -1.53 -15.90
CA SER A 85 -9.25 -1.40 -17.20
C SER A 85 -10.29 -0.96 -18.24
N SER A 86 -10.18 0.28 -18.70
CA SER A 86 -11.12 0.88 -19.66
C SER A 86 -10.42 1.58 -20.82
N ASP A 87 -9.09 1.43 -20.96
CA ASP A 87 -8.26 2.21 -21.89
C ASP A 87 -8.61 1.96 -23.36
N MET A 88 -9.23 0.81 -23.65
CA MET A 88 -9.68 0.45 -25.00
C MET A 88 -11.01 1.10 -25.40
N PHE A 89 -11.70 1.78 -24.47
CA PHE A 89 -13.00 2.39 -24.71
C PHE A 89 -12.85 3.91 -24.79
N PRO A 90 -13.54 4.58 -25.74
CA PRO A 90 -13.51 6.02 -25.85
C PRO A 90 -14.14 6.66 -24.59
N GLY A 91 -13.69 7.88 -24.25
CA GLY A 91 -14.03 8.52 -22.96
C GLY A 91 -15.53 8.72 -22.75
N ASP A 92 -16.30 8.89 -23.82
CA ASP A 92 -17.77 8.99 -23.81
C ASP A 92 -18.48 7.68 -23.43
N LYS A 93 -17.79 6.53 -23.55
CA LYS A 93 -18.27 5.21 -23.09
C LYS A 93 -17.78 4.83 -21.70
N THR A 94 -17.14 5.77 -20.99
CA THR A 94 -16.62 5.53 -19.64
C THR A 94 -17.21 6.52 -18.64
N SER A 95 -17.37 6.07 -17.39
CA SER A 95 -17.76 6.92 -16.27
C SER A 95 -16.97 6.51 -15.04
N TYR A 96 -16.36 7.47 -14.34
CA TYR A 96 -15.46 7.23 -13.20
C TYR A 96 -14.30 6.24 -13.49
N GLY A 97 -13.87 6.16 -14.76
CA GLY A 97 -12.84 5.21 -15.20
C GLY A 97 -13.33 3.77 -15.37
N ALA A 98 -14.63 3.51 -15.33
CA ALA A 98 -15.25 2.23 -15.65
C ALA A 98 -16.02 2.30 -16.97
N ILE A 99 -16.20 1.15 -17.64
CA ILE A 99 -17.02 1.04 -18.85
C ILE A 99 -18.51 1.17 -18.45
N VAL A 100 -19.25 2.02 -19.16
CA VAL A 100 -20.69 2.14 -18.97
C VAL A 100 -21.37 0.95 -19.65
N ILE A 101 -22.06 0.13 -18.87
CA ILE A 101 -22.80 -1.03 -19.36
C ILE A 101 -24.29 -0.88 -19.10
N ASN A 102 -25.11 -1.40 -20.01
CA ASN A 102 -26.55 -1.47 -19.79
C ASN A 102 -26.93 -2.65 -18.88
N LYS A 103 -28.23 -2.85 -18.60
CA LYS A 103 -28.72 -3.95 -17.74
C LYS A 103 -28.41 -5.37 -18.25
N LYS A 104 -28.02 -5.50 -19.52
CA LYS A 104 -27.62 -6.76 -20.16
C LYS A 104 -26.11 -6.96 -20.20
N CYS A 105 -25.34 -6.06 -19.58
CA CYS A 105 -23.88 -6.05 -19.64
C CYS A 105 -23.33 -5.85 -21.07
N GLU A 106 -24.08 -5.14 -21.91
CA GLU A 106 -23.65 -4.69 -23.25
C GLU A 106 -23.02 -3.29 -23.17
#